data_AF-A0A955Y4G3-F1
#
_entry.id   AF-A0A955Y4G3-F1
#
_cell.length_a   1.000
_cell.length_b   1.000
_cell.length_c   1.000
_cell.angle_alpha   90.00
_cell.angle_beta   90.00
_cell.angle_gamma   90.00
#
_symmetry.space_group_name_H-M   'P 1'
#
loop_
_entity.id
_entity.type
_entity.pdbx_description
1 polymer ?
#
loop_
_entity_poly.entity_id
_entity_poly.type
_entity_poly.pdbx_seq_one_letter_code
_entity_poly.pdbx_strand_id
1 'polypeptide(L)'
;MSGPESSGLTAEDREGFREQLARVTANRHSPEAAALYKVLFDYSSQRVHRIAHRSRLSTTEQEEVVGDVLLMLMKGSLASFRGGSLPELLGFVRTITDRACWRVVRRRQKEREALEEADIDDMRAWTAAPPEPADAMDLEVESPLEEKDQEYLLQLLRAGTKAELARQTGVSRAAVTQRVRRILTRVESLDTGQRYAHEVWLERQARVAVALDD
;
A
#
# COMPACT_ATOMS: atom_id res chain seq x y z
N MET A 1 7.41 17.16 61.24
CA MET A 1 7.33 16.40 59.98
C MET A 1 6.24 17.04 59.14
N SER A 2 6.59 18.04 58.34
CA SER A 2 5.67 18.66 57.38
C SER A 2 5.75 17.85 56.10
N GLY A 3 4.67 17.12 55.78
CA GLY A 3 4.54 16.46 54.49
C GLY A 3 4.49 17.50 53.37
N PRO A 4 4.98 17.19 52.16
CA PRO A 4 4.88 18.12 51.04
C PRO A 4 3.40 18.28 50.71
N GLU A 5 2.90 19.51 50.85
CA GLU A 5 1.62 19.91 50.29
C GLU A 5 1.65 19.52 48.80
N SER A 6 0.79 18.59 48.42
CA SER A 6 0.58 18.27 47.02
C SER A 6 0.11 19.55 46.35
N SER A 7 1.02 20.20 45.62
CA SER A 7 0.73 21.32 44.71
C SER A 7 -0.15 20.79 43.58
N GLY A 8 -1.42 20.57 43.89
CA GLY A 8 -2.45 20.23 42.93
C GLY A 8 -2.95 21.54 42.32
N LEU A 9 -2.95 21.61 40.98
CA LEU A 9 -3.62 22.69 40.26
C LEU A 9 -5.05 22.83 40.76
N THR A 10 -5.43 24.06 41.14
CA THR A 10 -6.78 24.38 41.62
C THR A 10 -7.81 24.22 40.50
N ALA A 11 -9.10 24.18 40.84
CA ALA A 11 -10.16 24.16 39.83
C ALA A 11 -10.11 25.40 38.92
N GLU A 12 -9.72 26.55 39.48
CA GLU A 12 -9.56 27.80 38.76
C GLU A 12 -8.40 27.75 37.76
N ASP A 13 -7.24 27.22 38.17
CA ASP A 13 -6.10 27.01 37.25
C ASP A 13 -6.47 26.13 36.06
N ARG A 14 -7.26 25.08 36.32
CA ARG A 14 -7.72 24.13 35.31
C ARG A 14 -8.72 24.74 34.33
N GLU A 15 -9.60 25.63 34.79
CA GLU A 15 -10.51 26.36 33.91
C GLU A 15 -9.74 27.41 33.10
N GLY A 16 -8.84 28.16 33.74
CA GLY A 16 -7.98 29.14 33.06
C GLY A 16 -7.16 28.52 31.92
N PHE A 17 -6.61 27.32 32.13
CA PHE A 17 -5.93 26.58 31.06
C PHE A 17 -6.85 26.25 29.88
N ARG A 18 -8.09 25.79 30.16
CA ARG A 18 -9.06 25.45 29.12
C ARG A 18 -9.52 26.67 28.35
N GLU A 19 -9.75 27.79 29.01
CA GLU A 19 -10.07 29.06 28.37
C GLU A 19 -8.93 29.53 27.47
N GLN A 20 -7.69 29.45 27.95
CA GLN A 20 -6.52 29.81 27.15
C GLN A 20 -6.39 28.92 25.91
N LEU A 21 -6.56 27.60 26.08
CA LEU A 21 -6.55 26.66 24.96
C LEU A 21 -7.68 26.97 23.96
N ALA A 22 -8.89 27.28 24.43
CA ALA A 22 -10.02 27.66 23.60
C ALA A 22 -9.73 28.95 22.80
N ARG A 23 -9.13 29.96 23.44
CA ARG A 23 -8.73 31.22 22.77
C ARG A 23 -7.68 30.97 21.68
N VAL A 24 -6.64 30.19 21.97
CA VAL A 24 -5.59 29.86 21.00
C VAL A 24 -6.16 29.05 19.82
N THR A 25 -7.05 28.10 20.10
CA THR A 25 -7.63 27.25 19.04
C THR A 25 -8.71 27.96 18.21
N ALA A 26 -9.33 29.03 18.72
CA ALA A 26 -10.29 29.85 18.00
C ALA A 26 -9.63 30.66 16.86
N ASN A 27 -8.41 31.18 17.06
CA ASN A 27 -7.63 31.84 16.01
C ASN A 27 -6.44 31.00 15.56
N ARG A 28 -6.69 30.07 14.63
CA ARG A 28 -5.69 29.10 14.16
C ARG A 28 -4.53 29.70 13.36
N HIS A 29 -4.68 30.94 12.91
CA HIS A 29 -3.65 31.67 12.17
C HIS A 29 -2.74 32.50 13.08
N SER A 30 -2.99 32.49 14.39
CA SER A 30 -2.15 33.24 15.33
C SER A 30 -0.78 32.55 15.53
N PRO A 31 0.28 33.33 15.86
CA PRO A 31 1.59 32.77 16.20
C PRO A 31 1.52 31.77 17.37
N GLU A 32 0.65 32.01 18.35
CA GLU A 32 0.44 31.14 19.51
C GLU A 32 -0.18 29.80 19.09
N ALA A 33 -1.15 29.82 18.17
CA ALA A 33 -1.73 28.60 17.61
C ALA A 33 -0.69 27.81 16.82
N ALA A 34 0.13 28.48 16.00
CA ALA A 34 1.22 27.84 15.28
C ALA A 34 2.23 27.20 16.24
N ALA A 35 2.61 27.89 17.31
CA ALA A 35 3.51 27.36 18.34
C ALA A 35 2.91 26.14 19.05
N LEU A 36 1.63 26.20 19.42
CA LEU A 36 0.91 25.08 20.01
C LEU A 36 0.90 23.86 19.07
N TYR A 37 0.45 24.02 17.83
CA TYR A 37 0.39 22.92 16.88
C TYR A 37 1.76 22.35 16.54
N LYS A 38 2.82 23.17 16.53
CA LYS A 38 4.19 22.69 16.39
C LYS A 38 4.60 21.77 17.55
N VAL A 39 4.34 22.16 18.79
CA VAL A 39 4.63 21.31 19.97
C VAL A 39 3.84 19.99 19.89
N LEU A 40 2.57 20.06 19.52
CA LEU A 40 1.73 18.87 19.38
C LEU A 40 2.17 17.97 18.22
N PHE A 41 2.64 18.56 17.12
CA PHE A 41 3.22 17.86 15.97
C PHE A 41 4.50 17.14 16.37
N ASP A 42 5.46 17.85 16.98
CA ASP A 42 6.74 17.27 17.42
C ASP A 42 6.51 16.11 18.39
N TYR A 43 5.59 16.28 19.34
CA TYR A 43 5.19 15.22 20.26
C TYR A 43 4.60 14.00 19.53
N SER A 44 3.66 14.24 18.61
CA SER A 44 2.98 13.18 17.86
C SER A 44 3.97 12.42 16.97
N SER A 45 4.87 13.13 16.27
CA SER A 45 5.92 12.56 15.43
C SER A 45 6.86 11.65 16.24
N GLN A 46 7.39 12.13 17.36
CA GLN A 46 8.23 11.31 18.25
C GLN A 46 7.50 10.08 18.79
N ARG A 47 6.19 10.18 19.01
CA ARG A 47 5.37 9.07 19.48
C ARG A 47 5.13 8.04 18.37
N VAL A 48 4.82 8.50 17.15
CA VAL A 48 4.63 7.65 15.97
C VAL A 48 5.92 6.87 15.69
N HIS A 49 7.08 7.53 15.68
CA HIS A 49 8.38 6.86 15.51
C HIS A 49 8.61 5.72 16.53
N ARG A 50 8.25 5.95 17.80
CA ARG A 50 8.38 4.92 18.86
C ARG A 50 7.47 3.71 18.62
N ILE A 51 6.26 3.93 18.10
CA ILE A 51 5.32 2.85 17.78
C ILE A 51 5.74 2.13 16.50
N ALA A 52 6.15 2.90 15.48
CA ALA A 52 6.58 2.41 14.18
C ALA A 52 7.73 1.39 14.29
N HIS A 53 8.68 1.60 15.20
CA HIS A 53 9.74 0.63 15.45
C HIS A 53 9.21 -0.76 15.86
N ARG A 54 8.15 -0.81 16.68
CA ARG A 54 7.55 -2.08 17.13
C ARG A 54 6.64 -2.69 16.07
N SER A 55 5.93 -1.83 15.34
CA SER A 55 4.90 -2.23 14.36
C SER A 55 5.41 -2.34 12.93
N ARG A 56 6.69 -2.03 12.67
CA ARG A 56 7.34 -2.01 11.35
C ARG A 56 6.60 -1.15 10.31
N LEU A 57 6.09 0.01 10.75
CA LEU A 57 5.49 0.99 9.84
C LEU A 57 6.58 1.64 8.97
N SER A 58 6.32 1.74 7.68
CA SER A 58 7.14 2.48 6.72
C SER A 58 7.13 3.98 7.00
N THR A 59 8.07 4.72 6.43
CA THR A 59 8.14 6.19 6.57
C THR A 59 6.86 6.85 6.04
N THR A 60 6.32 6.39 4.90
CA THR A 60 5.07 6.91 4.33
C THR A 60 3.88 6.70 5.27
N GLU A 61 3.74 5.52 5.88
CA GLU A 61 2.69 5.26 6.87
C GLU A 61 2.85 6.13 8.12
N GLN A 62 4.10 6.41 8.54
CA GLN A 62 4.35 7.30 9.67
C GLN A 62 3.92 8.73 9.36
N GLU A 63 4.26 9.24 8.17
CA GLU A 63 3.84 10.57 7.70
C GLU A 63 2.32 10.68 7.56
N GLU A 64 1.65 9.64 7.03
CA GLU A 64 0.19 9.55 6.95
C GLU A 64 -0.43 9.68 8.35
N VAL A 65 0.06 8.90 9.33
CA VAL A 65 -0.47 8.94 10.70
C VAL A 65 -0.24 10.30 11.36
N VAL A 66 0.93 10.90 11.19
CA VAL A 66 1.22 12.23 11.76
C VAL A 66 0.31 13.29 11.13
N GLY A 67 0.12 13.24 9.81
CA GLY A 67 -0.80 14.12 9.09
C GLY A 67 -2.24 13.97 9.57
N ASP A 68 -2.72 12.73 9.72
CA ASP A 68 -4.05 12.42 10.25
C ASP A 68 -4.26 12.95 11.66
N VAL A 69 -3.28 12.77 12.54
CA VAL A 69 -3.33 13.28 13.92
C VAL A 69 -3.43 14.79 13.91
N LEU A 70 -2.56 15.47 13.17
CA LEU A 70 -2.58 16.93 13.07
C LEU A 70 -3.91 17.43 12.50
N LEU A 71 -4.43 16.77 11.47
CA LEU A 71 -5.72 17.09 10.87
C LEU A 71 -6.87 16.92 11.87
N MET A 72 -6.87 15.86 12.68
CA MET A 72 -7.88 15.65 13.73
C MET A 72 -7.81 16.74 14.82
N LEU A 73 -6.59 17.10 15.26
CA LEU A 73 -6.36 18.17 16.23
C LEU A 73 -6.89 19.50 15.70
N MET A 74 -6.53 19.84 14.46
CA MET A 74 -7.01 21.04 13.80
C MET A 74 -8.52 20.99 13.58
N LYS A 75 -9.12 19.89 13.11
CA LYS A 75 -10.58 19.83 12.84
C LYS A 75 -11.45 19.93 14.10
N GLY A 76 -10.89 19.77 15.29
CA GLY A 76 -11.60 20.12 16.52
C GLY A 76 -11.57 19.06 17.62
N SER A 77 -10.71 18.04 17.53
CA SER A 77 -10.57 17.11 18.66
C SER A 77 -10.11 17.83 19.95
N LEU A 78 -9.36 18.93 19.82
CA LEU A 78 -9.01 19.80 20.94
C LEU A 78 -10.23 20.43 21.64
N ALA A 79 -11.35 20.66 20.94
CA ALA A 79 -12.58 21.18 21.55
C ALA A 79 -13.24 20.16 22.50
N SER A 80 -12.93 18.87 22.34
CA SER A 80 -13.42 17.79 23.22
C SER A 80 -12.54 17.55 24.45
N PHE A 81 -11.38 18.23 24.53
CA PHE A 81 -10.47 18.09 25.66
C PHE A 81 -11.10 18.66 26.95
N ARG A 82 -11.02 17.88 28.04
CA ARG A 82 -11.59 18.22 29.35
C ARG A 82 -10.56 18.36 30.47
N GLY A 83 -9.28 18.13 30.19
CA GLY A 83 -8.22 18.34 31.17
C GLY A 83 -7.95 19.82 31.41
N GLY A 84 -7.19 20.13 32.44
CA GLY A 84 -6.84 21.49 32.86
C GLY A 84 -5.34 21.75 32.91
N SER A 85 -4.53 20.93 32.26
CA SER A 85 -3.08 21.04 32.29
C SER A 85 -2.41 20.55 31.02
N LEU A 86 -1.18 21.01 30.78
CA LEU A 86 -0.37 20.57 29.65
C LEU A 86 -0.07 19.05 29.67
N PRO A 87 0.28 18.41 30.80
CA PRO A 87 0.46 16.96 30.84
C PRO A 87 -0.80 16.18 30.45
N GLU A 88 -1.97 16.63 30.89
CA GLU A 88 -3.25 16.02 30.50
C GLU A 88 -3.52 16.21 29.00
N LEU A 89 -3.21 17.39 28.44
CA LEU A 89 -3.31 17.64 27.00
C LEU A 89 -2.42 16.71 26.19
N LEU A 90 -1.15 16.53 26.61
CA LEU A 90 -0.24 15.59 25.96
C LEU A 90 -0.74 14.15 26.10
N GLY A 91 -1.34 13.78 27.24
CA GLY A 91 -1.99 12.48 27.45
C GLY A 91 -3.18 12.24 26.52
N PHE A 92 -4.00 13.28 26.29
CA PHE A 92 -5.11 13.26 25.35
C PHE A 92 -4.61 13.08 23.91
N VAL A 93 -3.62 13.88 23.49
CA VAL A 93 -2.99 13.81 22.16
C VAL A 93 -2.37 12.44 21.95
N ARG A 94 -1.64 11.90 22.95
CA ARG A 94 -1.13 10.52 22.93
C ARG A 94 -2.20 9.50 22.59
N THR A 95 -3.38 9.62 23.19
CA THR A 95 -4.48 8.66 22.99
C THR A 95 -5.00 8.72 21.56
N ILE A 96 -5.08 9.92 20.98
CA ILE A 96 -5.44 10.12 19.57
C ILE A 96 -4.37 9.50 18.67
N THR A 97 -3.09 9.80 18.92
CA THR A 97 -1.95 9.26 18.16
C THR A 97 -1.92 7.75 18.19
N ASP A 98 -2.05 7.14 19.38
CA ASP A 98 -2.08 5.68 19.53
C ASP A 98 -3.21 5.06 18.73
N ARG A 99 -4.41 5.64 18.80
CA ARG A 99 -5.57 5.16 18.06
C ARG A 99 -5.37 5.27 16.54
N ALA A 100 -4.71 6.33 16.06
CA ALA A 100 -4.38 6.50 14.65
C ALA A 100 -3.36 5.45 14.19
N CYS A 101 -2.26 5.28 14.94
CA CYS A 101 -1.28 4.23 14.67
C CYS A 101 -1.94 2.84 14.61
N TRP A 102 -2.75 2.49 15.62
CA TRP A 102 -3.41 1.18 15.68
C TRP A 102 -4.48 0.98 14.59
N ARG A 103 -5.01 2.04 13.99
CA ARG A 103 -5.87 1.91 12.81
C ARG A 103 -5.06 1.47 11.59
N VAL A 104 -3.91 2.11 11.34
CA VAL A 104 -3.03 1.74 10.22
C VAL A 104 -2.44 0.34 10.42
N VAL A 105 -1.97 0.02 11.63
CA VAL A 105 -1.45 -1.32 11.95
C VAL A 105 -2.51 -2.40 11.71
N ARG A 106 -3.76 -2.18 12.15
CA ARG A 106 -4.85 -3.13 11.92
C ARG A 106 -5.27 -3.22 10.46
N ARG A 107 -5.30 -2.09 9.73
CA ARG A 107 -5.56 -2.08 8.28
C ARG A 107 -4.54 -2.97 7.56
N ARG A 108 -3.26 -2.76 7.82
CA ARG A 108 -2.16 -3.56 7.25
C ARG A 108 -2.24 -5.03 7.64
N GLN A 109 -2.55 -5.34 8.90
CA GLN A 109 -2.69 -6.72 9.32
C GLN A 109 -3.82 -7.42 8.54
N LYS A 110 -4.98 -6.77 8.39
CA LYS A 110 -6.10 -7.29 7.59
C LYS A 110 -5.74 -7.45 6.12
N GLU A 111 -5.04 -6.50 5.53
CA GLU A 111 -4.57 -6.59 4.14
C GLU A 111 -3.62 -7.78 3.97
N ARG A 112 -2.73 -8.03 4.94
CA ARG A 112 -1.83 -9.18 4.91
C ARG A 112 -2.59 -10.50 5.08
N GLU A 113 -3.51 -10.58 6.04
CA GLU A 113 -4.35 -11.76 6.26
C GLU A 113 -5.19 -12.09 5.01
N ALA A 114 -5.76 -11.08 4.34
CA ALA A 114 -6.50 -11.28 3.09
C ALA A 114 -5.61 -11.76 1.94
N LEU A 115 -4.36 -11.28 1.85
CA LEU A 115 -3.40 -11.75 0.86
C LEU A 115 -2.94 -13.19 1.17
N GLU A 116 -2.72 -13.53 2.44
CA GLU A 116 -2.38 -14.89 2.88
C GLU A 116 -3.55 -15.86 2.61
N GLU A 117 -4.79 -15.45 2.82
CA GLU A 117 -5.98 -16.25 2.50
C GLU A 117 -6.16 -16.45 0.99
N ALA A 118 -5.94 -15.40 0.19
CA ALA A 118 -5.95 -15.51 -1.27
C ALA A 118 -4.83 -16.44 -1.78
N ASP A 119 -3.63 -16.37 -1.22
CA ASP A 119 -2.49 -17.24 -1.57
C ASP A 119 -2.74 -18.70 -1.17
N ILE A 120 -3.42 -18.93 -0.03
CA ILE A 120 -3.85 -20.27 0.39
C ILE A 120 -4.97 -20.80 -0.52
N ASP A 121 -5.92 -19.97 -0.94
CA ASP A 121 -6.97 -20.38 -1.87
C ASP A 121 -6.42 -20.65 -3.27
N ASP A 122 -5.44 -19.86 -3.73
CA ASP A 122 -4.67 -20.12 -4.95
C ASP A 122 -3.90 -21.44 -4.81
N MET A 123 -3.15 -21.65 -3.72
CA MET A 123 -2.42 -22.90 -3.49
C MET A 123 -3.35 -24.11 -3.32
N ARG A 124 -4.55 -23.93 -2.75
CA ARG A 124 -5.59 -24.96 -2.68
C ARG A 124 -6.18 -25.25 -4.05
N ALA A 125 -6.40 -24.24 -4.88
CA ALA A 125 -6.79 -24.45 -6.28
C ALA A 125 -5.72 -25.24 -7.04
N TRP A 126 -4.44 -25.00 -6.76
CA TRP A 126 -3.32 -25.78 -7.32
C TRP A 126 -3.21 -27.22 -6.76
N THR A 127 -3.67 -27.48 -5.53
CA THR A 127 -3.52 -28.78 -4.85
C THR A 127 -4.79 -29.63 -4.79
N ALA A 128 -5.97 -29.08 -5.14
CA ALA A 128 -7.26 -29.76 -5.05
C ALA A 128 -7.42 -30.95 -6.01
N ALA A 129 -6.59 -31.04 -7.05
CA ALA A 129 -6.20 -32.29 -7.70
C ALA A 129 -5.04 -31.93 -8.63
N PRO A 130 -3.85 -32.54 -8.50
CA PRO A 130 -2.94 -32.53 -9.64
C PRO A 130 -3.70 -33.23 -10.78
N PRO A 131 -3.91 -32.60 -11.96
CA PRO A 131 -4.32 -33.38 -13.11
C PRO A 131 -3.31 -34.51 -13.25
N GLU A 132 -3.76 -35.75 -13.44
CA GLU A 132 -2.82 -36.81 -13.78
C GLU A 132 -2.00 -36.31 -14.99
N PRO A 133 -0.68 -36.52 -15.03
CA PRO A 133 0.17 -36.00 -16.11
C PRO A 133 -0.31 -36.41 -17.51
N ALA A 134 -1.15 -37.44 -17.61
CA ALA A 134 -1.81 -37.86 -18.84
C ALA A 134 -2.97 -36.94 -19.27
N ASP A 135 -3.69 -36.30 -18.34
CA ASP A 135 -4.90 -35.51 -18.63
C ASP A 135 -4.58 -34.06 -19.04
N ALA A 136 -3.43 -33.52 -18.64
CA ALA A 136 -3.01 -32.16 -19.00
C ALA A 136 -2.32 -32.07 -20.39
N MET A 137 -2.04 -33.20 -21.03
CA MET A 137 -1.30 -33.23 -22.30
C MET A 137 -2.17 -33.16 -23.56
N ASP A 138 -3.50 -33.32 -23.44
CA ASP A 138 -4.40 -33.40 -24.61
C ASP A 138 -5.41 -32.24 -24.75
N LEU A 139 -5.38 -31.22 -23.88
CA LEU A 139 -6.17 -30.00 -24.10
C LEU A 139 -5.38 -29.03 -24.99
N GLU A 140 -5.76 -28.96 -26.27
CA GLU A 140 -5.37 -27.88 -27.18
C GLU A 140 -5.94 -26.54 -26.67
N VAL A 141 -5.26 -25.93 -25.69
CA VAL A 141 -5.58 -24.57 -25.24
C VAL A 141 -5.09 -23.59 -26.31
N GLU A 142 -6.02 -23.13 -27.14
CA GLU A 142 -5.78 -22.07 -28.12
C GLU A 142 -5.65 -20.71 -27.43
N SER A 143 -4.73 -19.88 -27.92
CA SER A 143 -4.61 -18.50 -27.43
C SER A 143 -5.82 -17.68 -27.88
N PRO A 144 -6.43 -16.86 -27.00
CA PRO A 144 -7.54 -15.99 -27.35
C PRO A 144 -7.14 -14.77 -28.19
N LEU A 145 -5.84 -14.60 -28.49
CA LEU A 145 -5.36 -13.53 -29.35
C LEU A 145 -5.68 -13.80 -30.83
N GLU A 146 -5.74 -12.74 -31.64
CA GLU A 146 -5.80 -12.88 -33.10
C GLU A 146 -4.58 -13.66 -33.61
N GLU A 147 -4.78 -14.53 -34.60
CA GLU A 147 -3.73 -15.37 -35.20
C GLU A 147 -2.50 -14.57 -35.65
N LYS A 148 -2.70 -13.34 -36.15
CA LYS A 148 -1.62 -12.42 -36.56
C LYS A 148 -0.74 -11.96 -35.40
N ASP A 149 -1.30 -11.84 -34.20
CA ASP A 149 -0.55 -11.48 -33.00
C ASP A 149 0.14 -12.70 -32.41
N GLN A 150 -0.51 -13.87 -32.47
CA GLN A 150 0.10 -15.15 -32.10
C GLN A 150 1.35 -15.44 -32.95
N GLU A 151 1.22 -15.37 -34.28
CA GLU A 151 2.32 -15.58 -35.22
C GLU A 151 3.48 -14.61 -34.96
N TYR A 152 3.17 -13.35 -34.64
CA TYR A 152 4.19 -12.35 -34.34
C TYR A 152 4.95 -12.66 -33.04
N LEU A 153 4.27 -13.14 -32.00
CA LEU A 153 4.90 -13.58 -30.75
C LEU A 153 5.76 -14.82 -30.98
N LEU A 154 5.32 -15.76 -31.82
CA LEU A 154 6.12 -16.94 -32.19
C LEU A 154 7.40 -16.56 -32.94
N GLN A 155 7.32 -15.61 -33.88
CA GLN A 155 8.51 -15.08 -34.56
C GLN A 155 9.46 -14.40 -33.56
N LEU A 156 8.93 -13.67 -32.57
CA LEU A 156 9.74 -13.06 -31.53
C LEU A 156 10.42 -14.08 -30.62
N LEU A 157 9.73 -15.16 -30.26
CA LEU A 157 10.28 -16.26 -29.47
C LEU A 157 11.42 -16.96 -30.21
N ARG A 158 11.22 -17.30 -31.49
CA ARG A 158 12.26 -17.90 -32.35
C ARG A 158 13.47 -16.99 -32.55
N ALA A 159 13.24 -15.68 -32.68
CA ALA A 159 14.33 -14.71 -32.81
C ALA A 159 15.09 -14.50 -31.49
N GLY A 160 14.54 -14.91 -30.34
CA GLY A 160 15.12 -14.76 -29.00
C GLY A 160 15.21 -13.33 -28.47
N THR A 161 15.32 -12.32 -29.33
CA THR A 161 15.37 -10.90 -28.94
C THR A 161 14.65 -9.98 -29.92
N LYS A 162 14.14 -8.85 -29.41
CA LYS A 162 13.53 -7.78 -30.24
C LYS A 162 14.52 -7.20 -31.27
N ALA A 163 15.81 -7.20 -30.96
CA ALA A 163 16.84 -6.71 -31.86
C ALA A 163 17.10 -7.68 -33.02
N GLU A 164 17.05 -8.98 -32.73
CA GLU A 164 17.20 -10.03 -33.74
C GLU A 164 15.96 -10.09 -34.65
N LEU A 165 14.75 -10.02 -34.10
CA LEU A 165 13.53 -9.96 -34.90
C LEU A 165 13.53 -8.73 -35.84
N ALA A 166 13.98 -7.57 -35.34
CA ALA A 166 14.10 -6.36 -36.14
C ALA A 166 15.08 -6.52 -37.32
N ARG A 167 16.22 -7.21 -37.10
CA ARG A 167 17.18 -7.54 -38.17
C ARG A 167 16.59 -8.49 -39.20
N GLN A 168 15.93 -9.56 -38.76
CA GLN A 168 15.35 -10.58 -39.64
C GLN A 168 14.18 -10.05 -40.50
N THR A 169 13.40 -9.11 -39.97
CA THR A 169 12.20 -8.57 -40.64
C THR A 169 12.43 -7.23 -41.34
N GLY A 170 13.65 -6.66 -41.26
CA GLY A 170 13.99 -5.40 -41.92
C GLY A 170 13.29 -4.16 -41.36
N VAL A 171 12.79 -4.22 -40.12
CA VAL A 171 12.10 -3.10 -39.46
C VAL A 171 12.92 -2.54 -38.29
N SER A 172 12.58 -1.35 -37.81
CA SER A 172 13.26 -0.76 -36.67
C SER A 172 12.90 -1.47 -35.35
N ARG A 173 13.85 -1.53 -34.41
CA ARG A 173 13.61 -2.05 -33.04
C ARG A 173 12.46 -1.31 -32.32
N ALA A 174 12.28 -0.02 -32.63
CA ALA A 174 11.19 0.78 -32.10
C ALA A 174 9.83 0.30 -32.63
N ALA A 175 9.73 -0.07 -33.91
CA ALA A 175 8.52 -0.62 -34.50
C ALA A 175 8.15 -1.98 -33.88
N VAL A 176 9.13 -2.87 -33.66
CA VAL A 176 8.94 -4.13 -32.92
C VAL A 176 8.43 -3.86 -31.51
N THR A 177 9.04 -2.90 -30.81
CA THR A 177 8.66 -2.55 -29.43
C THR A 177 7.23 -2.01 -29.36
N GLN A 178 6.84 -1.14 -30.30
CA GLN A 178 5.48 -0.59 -30.37
C GLN A 178 4.45 -1.69 -30.66
N ARG A 179 4.78 -2.64 -31.54
CA ARG A 179 3.89 -3.75 -31.87
C ARG A 179 3.71 -4.72 -30.71
N VAL A 180 4.79 -5.11 -30.03
CA VAL A 180 4.71 -5.92 -28.80
C VAL A 180 3.89 -5.22 -27.72
N ARG A 181 4.09 -3.91 -27.53
CA ARG A 181 3.33 -3.15 -26.54
C ARG A 181 1.83 -3.16 -26.84
N ARG A 182 1.43 -3.05 -28.11
CA ARG A 182 0.04 -3.14 -28.54
C ARG A 182 -0.57 -4.51 -28.23
N ILE A 183 0.17 -5.59 -28.46
CA ILE A 183 -0.27 -6.96 -28.14
C ILE A 183 -0.44 -7.13 -26.63
N LEU A 184 0.52 -6.65 -25.83
CA LEU A 184 0.43 -6.71 -24.37
C LEU A 184 -0.79 -5.93 -23.83
N THR A 185 -1.08 -4.76 -24.38
CA THR A 185 -2.30 -4.01 -24.02
C THR A 185 -3.57 -4.77 -24.37
N ARG A 186 -3.57 -5.59 -25.44
CA ARG A 186 -4.71 -6.48 -25.76
C ARG A 186 -4.84 -7.61 -24.75
N VAL A 187 -3.71 -8.21 -24.33
CA VAL A 187 -3.68 -9.25 -23.28
C VAL A 187 -4.18 -8.71 -21.93
N GLU A 188 -3.83 -7.47 -21.60
CA GLU A 188 -4.30 -6.79 -20.38
C GLU A 188 -5.82 -6.57 -20.39
N SER A 189 -6.44 -6.47 -21.57
CA SER A 189 -7.90 -6.31 -21.72
C SER A 189 -8.70 -7.63 -21.71
N LEU A 190 -8.02 -8.77 -21.72
CA LEU A 190 -8.66 -10.10 -21.63
C LEU A 190 -9.18 -10.37 -20.22
N ASP A 191 -10.22 -11.19 -20.12
CA ASP A 191 -10.70 -11.70 -18.83
C ASP A 191 -9.68 -12.66 -18.19
N THR A 192 -9.85 -12.95 -16.90
CA THR A 192 -8.91 -13.76 -16.11
C THR A 192 -8.70 -15.17 -16.70
N GLY A 193 -9.75 -15.80 -17.24
CA GLY A 193 -9.65 -17.14 -17.84
C GLY A 193 -8.95 -17.11 -19.20
N GLN A 194 -9.22 -16.09 -20.00
CA GLN A 194 -8.56 -15.86 -21.29
C GLN A 194 -7.07 -15.52 -21.11
N ARG A 195 -6.71 -14.74 -20.10
CA ARG A 195 -5.31 -14.45 -19.79
C ARG A 195 -4.56 -15.71 -19.39
N TYR A 196 -5.16 -16.55 -18.53
CA TYR A 196 -4.61 -17.84 -18.17
C TYR A 196 -4.40 -18.76 -19.38
N ALA A 197 -5.40 -18.85 -20.27
CA ALA A 197 -5.28 -19.62 -21.52
C ALA A 197 -4.13 -19.10 -22.42
N HIS A 198 -3.97 -17.77 -22.54
CA HIS A 198 -2.87 -17.16 -23.27
C HIS A 198 -1.49 -17.48 -22.68
N GLU A 199 -1.35 -17.43 -21.35
CA GLU A 199 -0.12 -17.74 -20.64
C GLU A 199 0.30 -19.20 -20.82
N VAL A 200 -0.64 -20.14 -20.67
CA VAL A 200 -0.41 -21.57 -20.89
C VAL A 200 0.01 -21.85 -22.34
N TRP A 201 -0.67 -21.23 -23.31
CA TRP A 201 -0.30 -21.34 -24.72
C TRP A 201 1.12 -20.80 -24.97
N LEU A 202 1.46 -19.63 -24.44
CA LEU A 202 2.76 -18.99 -24.68
C LEU A 202 3.91 -19.82 -24.06
N GLU A 203 3.71 -20.37 -22.87
CA GLU A 203 4.68 -21.24 -22.21
C GLU A 203 4.92 -22.53 -23.01
N ARG A 204 3.86 -23.14 -23.54
CA ARG A 204 3.96 -24.31 -24.42
C ARG A 204 4.78 -23.98 -25.68
N GLN A 205 4.49 -22.87 -26.33
CA GLN A 205 5.19 -22.46 -27.55
C GLN A 205 6.65 -22.10 -27.28
N ALA A 206 6.97 -21.50 -26.13
CA ALA A 206 8.35 -21.24 -25.73
C ALA A 206 9.14 -22.55 -25.52
N ARG A 207 8.53 -23.58 -24.89
CA ARG A 207 9.15 -24.90 -24.74
C ARG A 207 9.39 -25.59 -26.08
N VAL A 208 8.44 -25.50 -27.01
CA VAL A 208 8.59 -26.02 -28.38
C VAL A 208 9.70 -25.28 -29.14
N ALA A 209 9.79 -23.96 -29.00
CA ALA A 209 10.84 -23.18 -29.65
C ALA A 209 12.24 -23.55 -29.12
N VAL A 210 12.40 -23.73 -27.80
CA VAL A 210 13.67 -24.15 -27.19
C VAL A 210 14.05 -25.58 -27.60
N ALA A 211 13.08 -26.50 -27.69
CA ALA A 211 13.33 -27.88 -28.09
C ALA A 211 13.68 -28.07 -29.59
N LEU A 212 13.53 -27.02 -30.41
CA LEU A 212 13.89 -27.02 -31.83
C LEU A 212 15.28 -26.41 -32.10
N ASP A 213 15.91 -25.80 -31.09
CA ASP A 213 17.25 -25.18 -31.16
C ASP A 213 18.38 -26.09 -30.60
N ASP A 214 18.03 -27.28 -30.07
CA ASP A 214 18.93 -28.39 -29.70
C ASP A 214 19.03 -29.44 -30.84
#